data_AF-A0A3L9I446-F1
#
_entry.id   AF-A0A3L9I446-F1
#
_cell.length_a   1.000
_cell.length_b   1.000
_cell.length_c   1.000
_cell.angle_alpha   90.00
_cell.angle_beta   90.00
_cell.angle_gamma   90.00
#
_symmetry.space_group_name_H-M   'P 1'
#
loop_
_entity.id
_entity.type
_entity.pdbx_description
1 polymer ?
#
loop_
_entity_poly.entity_id
_entity_poly.type
_entity_poly.pdbx_seq_one_letter_code
_entity_poly.pdbx_strand_id
1 'polypeptide(L)' 'MKPQVYHVDAFTSQPFRGNSAGVVFPADNLSEAQMQLIAR' A
#
# COMPACT_ATOMS: atom_id res chain seq x y z
N MET A 1 -10.46 -13.27 0.39
CA MET A 1 -10.49 -12.11 1.32
C MET A 1 -10.04 -10.88 0.55
N LYS A 2 -10.66 -9.71 0.73
CA LYS A 2 -10.21 -8.46 0.09
C LYS A 2 -9.09 -7.85 0.95
N PRO A 3 -7.88 -7.58 0.40
CA PRO A 3 -6.80 -6.97 1.18
C PRO A 3 -7.19 -5.54 1.56
N GLN A 4 -6.86 -5.13 2.78
CA GLN A 4 -6.97 -3.74 3.21
C GLN A 4 -5.76 -2.97 2.71
N VAL A 5 -6.01 -1.86 2.02
CA VAL A 5 -4.97 -0.99 1.45
C VAL A 5 -5.12 0.38 2.09
N TYR A 6 -4.02 0.88 2.65
CA TYR A 6 -3.91 2.22 3.19
C TYR A 6 -3.11 3.09 2.22
N HIS A 7 -3.54 4.33 2.04
CA HIS A 7 -2.78 5.36 1.35
C HIS A 7 -2.02 6.18 2.40
N VAL A 8 -0.71 6.30 2.25
CA VAL A 8 0.14 7.11 3.12
C VAL A 8 0.98 8.04 2.26
N ASP A 9 0.93 9.33 2.56
CA ASP A 9 1.85 10.33 2.01
C ASP A 9 3.10 10.39 2.90
N ALA A 10 4.20 9.77 2.46
CA ALA A 10 5.46 9.72 3.19
C ALA A 10 6.27 11.01 3.04
N PHE A 11 7.16 11.28 4.01
CA PHE A 11 8.03 12.47 4.04
C PHE A 11 7.27 13.82 4.06
N THR A 12 6.05 13.81 4.60
CA THR A 12 5.22 15.02 4.78
C THR A 12 4.40 14.91 6.06
N SER A 13 3.92 16.04 6.55
CA SER A 13 2.90 16.13 7.60
C SER A 13 1.57 16.68 7.07
N GLN A 14 1.47 16.93 5.76
CA GLN A 14 0.30 17.46 5.06
C GLN A 14 -0.17 16.49 3.98
N PRO A 15 -1.50 16.28 3.81
CA PRO A 15 -2.04 15.48 2.71
C PRO A 15 -1.66 16.02 1.33
N PHE A 16 -1.59 15.13 0.34
CA PHE A 16 -1.29 15.44 -1.07
C PHE A 16 0.09 16.07 -1.29
N ARG A 17 1.06 15.74 -0.44
CA ARG A 17 2.46 16.18 -0.48
C ARG A 17 3.38 15.00 -0.24
N GLY A 18 4.69 15.20 -0.39
CA GLY A 18 5.66 14.13 -0.17
C GLY A 18 5.56 13.01 -1.23
N ASN A 19 5.73 11.77 -0.81
CA ASN A 19 5.71 10.59 -1.67
C ASN A 19 4.53 9.66 -1.36
N SER A 20 3.67 9.41 -2.33
CA SER A 20 2.52 8.50 -2.19
C SER A 20 2.98 7.05 -2.06
N ALA A 21 2.47 6.34 -1.04
CA ALA A 21 2.76 4.93 -0.81
C ALA A 21 1.48 4.15 -0.47
N GLY A 22 1.28 3.02 -1.16
CA GLY A 22 0.27 2.03 -0.80
C GLY A 22 0.82 1.04 0.22
N VAL A 23 0.10 0.84 1.33
CA VAL A 23 0.46 -0.12 2.39
C VAL A 23 -0.64 -1.16 2.52
N VAL A 24 -0.27 -2.44 2.40
CA VAL A 24 -1.21 -3.58 2.58
C VAL A 24 -0.93 -4.26 3.91
N PHE A 25 -1.93 -4.37 4.78
CA PHE A 25 -1.79 -5.04 6.07
C PHE A 25 -3.09 -5.72 6.55
N PRO A 26 -3.04 -6.98 7.02
CA PRO A 26 -1.92 -7.92 6.95
C PRO A 26 -1.71 -8.46 5.52
N ALA A 27 -0.48 -8.84 5.19
CA ALA A 27 -0.10 -9.34 3.86
C ALA A 27 0.41 -10.79 3.86
N ASP A 28 0.42 -11.47 5.01
CA ASP A 28 1.05 -12.79 5.18
C ASP A 28 0.47 -13.89 4.26
N ASN A 29 -0.78 -13.71 3.82
CA ASN A 29 -1.49 -14.67 2.97
C ASN A 29 -1.43 -14.33 1.47
N LEU A 30 -0.61 -13.35 1.06
CA LEU A 30 -0.45 -12.96 -0.33
C LEU A 30 0.81 -13.60 -0.92
N SER A 31 0.69 -14.17 -2.12
CA SER A 31 1.86 -14.55 -2.91
C SER A 31 2.52 -13.31 -3.51
N GLU A 32 3.80 -13.43 -3.90
CA GLU A 32 4.52 -12.37 -4.59
C GLU A 32 3.80 -11.92 -5.87
N ALA A 33 3.24 -12.87 -6.63
CA ALA A 33 2.45 -12.57 -7.82
C ALA A 33 1.20 -11.73 -7.49
N GLN A 34 0.53 -12.01 -6.38
CA GLN A 34 -0.61 -11.21 -5.91
C GLN A 34 -0.16 -9.82 -5.46
N MET A 35 0.96 -9.71 -4.73
CA MET A 35 1.53 -8.42 -4.32
C MET A 35 1.89 -7.56 -5.54
N GLN A 36 2.52 -8.16 -6.54
CA GLN A 36 2.86 -7.48 -7.79
C GLN A 36 1.62 -7.04 -8.57
N LEU A 37 0.54 -7.83 -8.55
CA LEU A 37 -0.73 -7.45 -9.18
C LEU A 37 -1.43 -6.30 -8.45
N ILE A 38 -1.28 -6.21 -7.12
CA ILE A 38 -1.81 -5.09 -6.32
C ILE A 38 -1.03 -3.80 -6.60
N ALA A 39 0.29 -3.90 -6.83
CA ALA A 39 1.17 -2.75 -7.06
C ALA A 39 1.19 -2.23 -8.52
N ARG A 40 0.54 -2.94 -9.46
CA ARG A 40 0.41 -2.54 -10.87
C ARG A 40 -0.56 -1.38 -11.04
#